data_AF-A0AAU7KJK8-F1
#
_entry.id   AF-A0AAU7KJK8-F1
#
_cell.length_a   1.000
_cell.length_b   1.000
_cell.length_c   1.000
_cell.angle_alpha   90.00
_cell.angle_beta   90.00
_cell.angle_gamma   90.00
#
_symmetry.space_group_name_H-M   'P 1'
#
loop_
_entity.id
_entity.type
_entity.pdbx_description
1 polymer ?
#
loop_
_entity_poly.entity_id
_entity_poly.type
_entity_poly.pdbx_seq_one_letter_code
_entity_poly.pdbx_strand_id
1 'polypeptide(L)'
;MTPMTNLLDTYYGRLCPWLERRSLDLVLALMRLVLGAVFFLSALTKVEGFGIADSTFFLFEHEYALPLISPVLAAYLATLAEFSLSLLLWAGLATRLAALGLLIMTLVIQTFVYPEAWVTHGLWAASLATLILRGGGCLSLEWLLCRMKGKGREPMTPQQDRADDA
;
A
#
# COMPACT_ATOMS: atom_id res chain seq x y z
N MET A 1 35.69 -13.62 -30.46
CA MET A 1 34.41 -13.46 -29.73
C MET A 1 34.20 -11.98 -29.48
N THR A 2 33.10 -11.41 -29.97
CA THR A 2 32.88 -9.96 -30.03
C THR A 2 32.54 -9.36 -28.66
N PRO A 3 32.96 -8.12 -28.34
CA PRO A 3 32.71 -7.48 -27.05
C PRO A 3 31.22 -7.42 -26.64
N MET A 4 30.30 -7.43 -27.61
CA MET A 4 28.85 -7.41 -27.37
C MET A 4 28.30 -8.72 -26.76
N THR A 5 28.90 -9.88 -27.05
CA THR A 5 28.46 -11.16 -26.42
C THR A 5 28.86 -11.19 -24.94
N ASN A 6 30.01 -10.60 -24.59
CA ASN A 6 30.52 -10.55 -23.22
C ASN A 6 29.67 -9.65 -22.29
N LEU A 7 29.05 -8.59 -22.84
CA LEU A 7 28.16 -7.70 -22.09
C LEU A 7 26.82 -8.36 -21.76
N LEU A 8 26.20 -9.02 -22.75
CA LEU A 8 24.93 -9.73 -22.54
C LEU A 8 25.11 -10.91 -21.58
N ASP A 9 26.20 -11.67 -21.71
CA ASP A 9 26.54 -12.76 -20.79
C ASP A 9 26.77 -12.26 -19.35
N THR A 10 27.38 -11.08 -19.20
CA THR A 10 27.55 -10.46 -17.87
C THR A 10 26.22 -9.96 -17.30
N TYR A 11 25.38 -9.33 -18.14
CA TYR A 11 24.07 -8.82 -17.73
C TYR A 11 23.13 -9.96 -17.29
N TYR A 12 22.90 -10.94 -18.16
CA TYR A 12 22.00 -12.07 -17.88
C TYR A 12 22.61 -13.08 -16.90
N GLY A 13 23.92 -13.33 -16.97
CA GLY A 13 24.58 -14.36 -16.16
C GLY A 13 24.96 -13.90 -14.74
N ARG A 14 25.14 -12.59 -14.51
CA ARG A 14 25.58 -12.08 -13.19
C ARG A 14 24.64 -11.03 -12.62
N LEU A 15 24.27 -10.02 -13.40
CA LEU A 15 23.51 -8.88 -12.88
C LEU A 15 22.05 -9.24 -12.57
N CYS A 16 21.33 -9.89 -13.49
CA CYS A 16 19.93 -10.28 -13.29
C CYS A 16 19.74 -11.15 -12.03
N PRO A 17 20.47 -12.27 -11.85
CA PRO A 17 20.33 -13.08 -10.63
C PRO A 17 20.73 -12.33 -9.36
N TRP A 18 21.70 -11.40 -9.46
CA TRP A 18 22.10 -10.58 -8.32
C TRP A 18 20.99 -9.61 -7.89
N LEU A 19 20.28 -9.00 -8.84
CA LEU A 19 19.14 -8.12 -8.60
C LEU A 19 17.94 -8.90 -8.04
N GLU A 20 17.64 -10.08 -8.59
CA GLU A 20 16.52 -10.93 -8.15
C GLU A 20 16.62 -11.37 -6.69
N ARG A 21 17.85 -11.50 -6.17
CA ARG A 21 18.09 -11.84 -4.75
C ARG A 21 17.91 -10.66 -3.79
N ARG A 22 17.77 -9.42 -4.29
CA ARG A 22 17.63 -8.25 -3.43
C ARG A 22 16.20 -8.15 -2.88
N SER A 23 16.10 -7.71 -1.63
CA SER A 23 14.80 -7.46 -1.03
C SER A 23 14.11 -6.28 -1.71
N LEU A 24 12.79 -6.38 -1.84
CA LEU A 24 11.93 -5.29 -2.31
C LEU A 24 11.49 -4.34 -1.19
N ASP A 25 11.96 -4.51 0.06
CA ASP A 25 11.44 -3.75 1.20
C ASP A 25 11.47 -2.23 1.00
N LEU A 26 12.55 -1.69 0.42
CA LEU A 26 12.65 -0.26 0.12
C LEU A 26 11.67 0.16 -0.98
N VAL A 27 11.49 -0.68 -2.01
CA VAL A 27 10.53 -0.44 -3.10
C VAL A 27 9.10 -0.45 -2.54
N LEU A 28 8.77 -1.40 -1.68
CA LEU A 28 7.47 -1.47 -1.01
C LEU A 28 7.23 -0.27 -0.10
N ALA A 29 8.25 0.18 0.64
CA ALA A 29 8.16 1.39 1.46
C ALA A 29 7.94 2.65 0.61
N LEU A 30 8.65 2.77 -0.52
CA LEU A 30 8.49 3.87 -1.46
C LEU A 30 7.08 3.88 -2.09
N MET A 31 6.57 2.72 -2.50
CA MET A 31 5.19 2.58 -2.99
C MET A 31 4.19 3.05 -1.93
N ARG A 32 4.34 2.61 -0.66
CA ARG A 32 3.47 3.07 0.44
C ARG A 32 3.55 4.58 0.63
N LEU A 33 4.76 5.15 0.62
CA LEU A 33 4.98 6.58 0.79
C LEU A 33 4.29 7.39 -0.32
N VAL A 34 4.56 7.05 -1.58
CA VAL A 34 4.04 7.80 -2.74
C VAL A 34 2.52 7.66 -2.84
N LEU A 35 1.99 6.44 -2.75
CA LEU A 35 0.55 6.21 -2.86
C LEU A 35 -0.20 6.82 -1.69
N GLY A 36 0.33 6.69 -0.46
CA GLY A 36 -0.24 7.38 0.69
C GLY A 36 -0.22 8.89 0.53
N ALA A 37 0.81 9.48 -0.07
CA ALA A 37 0.86 10.93 -0.32
C ALA A 37 -0.19 11.38 -1.33
N VAL A 38 -0.37 10.65 -2.43
CA VAL A 38 -1.37 10.95 -3.46
C VAL A 38 -2.76 11.08 -2.85
N PHE A 39 -3.20 10.05 -2.11
CA PHE A 39 -4.54 10.02 -1.54
C PHE A 39 -4.68 10.91 -0.31
N PHE A 40 -3.65 11.05 0.53
CA PHE A 40 -3.70 11.94 1.68
C PHE A 40 -3.81 13.41 1.27
N LEU A 41 -3.00 13.85 0.30
CA LEU A 41 -3.07 15.22 -0.21
C LEU A 41 -4.42 15.47 -0.88
N SER A 42 -4.95 14.49 -1.62
CA SER A 42 -6.31 14.54 -2.17
C SER A 42 -7.36 14.71 -1.07
N ALA A 43 -7.26 13.98 0.05
CA ALA A 43 -8.20 14.11 1.16
C ALA A 43 -8.15 15.50 1.80
N LEU A 44 -6.96 16.10 1.94
CA LEU A 44 -6.82 17.44 2.51
C LEU A 44 -7.49 18.53 1.66
N THR A 45 -7.63 18.34 0.36
CA THR A 45 -8.39 19.27 -0.49
C THR A 45 -9.90 19.21 -0.28
N LYS A 46 -10.39 18.16 0.41
CA LYS A 46 -11.82 17.92 0.64
C LYS A 46 -12.33 18.39 2.01
N VAL A 47 -11.44 18.88 2.87
CA VAL A 47 -11.74 19.24 4.25
C VAL A 47 -11.56 20.73 4.47
N GLU A 48 -12.50 21.34 5.18
CA GLU A 48 -12.43 22.73 5.64
C GLU A 48 -12.77 22.79 7.13
N GLY A 49 -11.86 23.33 7.94
CA GLY A 49 -11.99 23.31 9.40
C GLY A 49 -12.09 21.88 9.94
N PHE A 50 -13.22 21.55 10.56
CA PHE A 50 -13.52 20.22 11.11
C PHE A 50 -14.52 19.41 10.27
N GLY A 51 -14.89 19.90 9.08
CA GLY A 51 -15.92 19.32 8.21
C GLY A 51 -15.46 19.09 6.78
N ILE A 52 -16.36 18.52 5.97
CA ILE A 52 -16.16 18.42 4.51
C ILE A 52 -16.46 19.80 3.91
N ALA A 53 -15.58 20.27 3.02
CA ALA A 53 -15.76 21.56 2.35
C ALA A 53 -16.98 21.53 1.41
N ASP A 54 -17.73 22.64 1.33
CA ASP A 54 -18.89 22.76 0.45
C ASP A 54 -18.52 22.52 -1.04
N SER A 55 -17.32 22.93 -1.43
CA SER A 55 -16.74 22.65 -2.75
C SER A 55 -16.64 21.16 -3.06
N THR A 56 -16.45 20.31 -2.04
CA THR A 56 -16.41 18.86 -2.21
C THR A 56 -17.78 18.31 -2.58
N PHE A 57 -18.83 18.76 -1.88
CA PHE A 57 -20.19 18.34 -2.23
C PHE A 57 -20.56 18.79 -3.63
N PHE A 58 -20.21 20.03 -4.00
CA PHE A 58 -20.39 20.54 -5.36
C PHE A 58 -19.68 19.68 -6.41
N LEU A 59 -18.42 19.30 -6.17
CA LEU A 59 -17.67 18.41 -7.07
C LEU A 59 -18.34 17.03 -7.20
N PHE A 60 -18.79 16.43 -6.10
CA PHE A 60 -19.46 15.13 -6.15
C PHE A 60 -20.82 15.18 -6.85
N GLU A 61 -21.52 16.31 -6.80
CA GLU A 61 -22.82 16.50 -7.42
C GLU A 61 -22.73 16.79 -8.92
N HIS A 62 -21.82 17.68 -9.31
CA HIS A 62 -21.78 18.20 -10.68
C HIS A 62 -20.64 17.67 -11.54
N GLU A 63 -19.49 17.35 -10.95
CA GLU A 63 -18.30 16.94 -11.70
C GLU A 63 -18.12 15.41 -11.69
N TYR A 64 -18.13 14.81 -10.49
CA TYR A 64 -17.89 13.37 -10.34
C TYR A 64 -19.15 12.54 -10.60
N ALA A 65 -20.34 13.08 -10.24
CA ALA A 65 -21.67 12.56 -10.57
C ALA A 65 -21.79 11.02 -10.54
N LEU A 66 -21.38 10.40 -9.42
CA LEU A 66 -21.31 8.93 -9.32
C LEU A 66 -22.71 8.29 -9.46
N PRO A 67 -22.88 7.23 -10.28
CA PRO A 67 -24.20 6.73 -10.65
C PRO A 67 -24.91 5.91 -9.56
N LEU A 68 -24.18 5.39 -8.56
CA LEU A 68 -24.69 4.41 -7.61
C LEU A 68 -24.91 4.95 -6.19
N ILE A 69 -24.31 6.10 -5.85
CA ILE A 69 -24.30 6.63 -4.48
C ILE A 69 -24.60 8.12 -4.49
N SER A 70 -25.28 8.62 -3.46
CA SER A 70 -25.60 10.04 -3.38
C SER A 70 -24.32 10.87 -3.25
N PRO A 71 -24.26 12.09 -3.84
CA PRO A 71 -23.10 12.97 -3.76
C PRO A 71 -22.62 13.23 -2.33
N VAL A 72 -23.55 13.41 -1.39
CA VAL A 72 -23.25 13.64 0.02
C VAL A 72 -22.55 12.43 0.64
N LEU A 73 -23.11 11.22 0.44
CA LEU A 73 -22.51 10.00 0.98
C LEU A 73 -21.15 9.74 0.34
N ALA A 74 -21.03 9.96 -0.98
CA ALA A 74 -19.80 9.80 -1.72
C ALA A 74 -18.68 10.72 -1.20
N ALA A 75 -19.00 11.99 -0.94
CA ALA A 75 -18.05 12.97 -0.42
C ALA A 75 -17.48 12.54 0.95
N TYR A 76 -18.33 12.08 1.87
CA TYR A 76 -17.88 11.57 3.16
C TYR A 76 -17.04 10.29 3.03
N LEU A 77 -17.54 9.30 2.28
CA LEU A 77 -16.86 8.01 2.12
C LEU A 77 -15.50 8.18 1.46
N ALA A 78 -15.42 8.95 0.37
CA ALA A 78 -14.18 9.21 -0.33
C ALA A 78 -13.18 9.93 0.56
N THR A 79 -13.57 11.02 1.23
CA THR A 79 -12.66 11.77 2.09
C THR A 79 -12.15 10.95 3.27
N LEU A 80 -13.05 10.22 3.95
CA LEU A 80 -12.67 9.36 5.07
C LEU A 80 -11.76 8.21 4.63
N ALA A 81 -12.08 7.56 3.51
CA ALA A 81 -11.28 6.46 2.98
C ALA A 81 -9.90 6.96 2.54
N GLU A 82 -9.83 8.03 1.75
CA GLU A 82 -8.57 8.61 1.29
C GLU A 82 -7.68 9.04 2.46
N PHE A 83 -8.24 9.66 3.49
CA PHE A 83 -7.48 10.06 4.68
C PHE A 83 -7.01 8.84 5.49
N SER A 84 -7.93 7.99 5.93
CA SER A 84 -7.63 6.90 6.86
C SER A 84 -6.77 5.80 6.23
N LEU A 85 -7.07 5.38 4.99
CA LEU A 85 -6.32 4.33 4.31
C LEU A 85 -4.90 4.80 3.98
N SER A 86 -4.70 6.08 3.66
CA SER A 86 -3.36 6.63 3.44
C SER A 86 -2.50 6.57 4.69
N LEU A 87 -3.07 6.92 5.85
CA LEU A 87 -2.37 6.83 7.13
C LEU A 87 -2.00 5.38 7.48
N LEU A 88 -2.93 4.44 7.28
CA LEU A 88 -2.66 3.02 7.46
C LEU A 88 -1.56 2.52 6.51
N LEU A 89 -1.59 2.96 5.25
CA LEU A 89 -0.60 2.60 4.26
C LEU A 89 0.79 3.12 4.62
N TRP A 90 0.92 4.38 5.04
CA TRP A 90 2.18 4.95 5.51
C TRP A 90 2.73 4.24 6.75
N ALA A 91 1.87 4.02 7.74
CA ALA A 91 2.20 3.21 8.91
C ALA A 91 2.63 1.77 8.52
N GLY A 92 2.19 1.29 7.36
CA GLY A 92 2.36 -0.11 6.97
C GLY A 92 1.56 -1.03 7.90
N LEU A 93 0.40 -0.57 8.36
CA LEU A 93 -0.51 -1.34 9.21
C LEU A 93 -1.67 -1.84 8.35
N ALA A 94 -2.00 -3.13 8.44
CA ALA A 94 -3.01 -3.77 7.59
C ALA A 94 -2.78 -3.44 6.10
N THR A 95 -1.51 -3.48 5.66
CA THR A 95 -1.07 -2.90 4.37
C THR A 95 -1.89 -3.43 3.20
N ARG A 96 -2.20 -4.74 3.20
CA ARG A 96 -2.97 -5.38 2.13
C ARG A 96 -4.40 -4.85 2.06
N LEU A 97 -5.04 -4.62 3.22
CA LEU A 97 -6.39 -4.08 3.29
C LEU A 97 -6.40 -2.59 2.88
N ALA A 98 -5.44 -1.81 3.36
CA ALA A 98 -5.30 -0.41 2.97
C ALA A 98 -5.09 -0.26 1.46
N ALA A 99 -4.18 -1.06 0.89
CA ALA A 99 -3.92 -1.07 -0.54
C ALA A 99 -5.12 -1.54 -1.37
N LEU A 100 -5.88 -2.53 -0.89
CA LEU A 100 -7.11 -2.99 -1.54
C LEU A 100 -8.18 -1.90 -1.57
N GLY A 101 -8.42 -1.21 -0.45
CA GLY A 101 -9.38 -0.12 -0.39
C GLY A 101 -9.02 1.02 -1.35
N LEU A 102 -7.74 1.41 -1.38
CA LEU A 102 -7.24 2.43 -2.32
C LEU A 102 -7.29 1.96 -3.78
N LEU A 103 -7.11 0.66 -4.04
CA LEU A 103 -7.25 0.11 -5.39
C LEU A 103 -8.71 0.17 -5.85
N ILE A 104 -9.67 -0.19 -5.00
CA ILE A 104 -11.10 -0.05 -5.30
C ILE A 104 -11.45 1.40 -5.59
N MET A 105 -10.97 2.35 -4.78
CA MET A 105 -11.12 3.79 -5.04
C MET A 105 -10.52 4.19 -6.38
N THR A 106 -9.30 3.73 -6.69
CA THR A 106 -8.64 4.01 -7.98
C THR A 106 -9.49 3.53 -9.16
N LEU A 107 -10.10 2.35 -9.04
CA LEU A 107 -10.99 1.81 -10.09
C LEU A 107 -12.27 2.62 -10.25
N VAL A 108 -12.86 3.10 -9.14
CA VAL A 108 -14.02 4.01 -9.19
C VAL A 108 -13.65 5.31 -9.89
N ILE A 109 -12.53 5.94 -9.52
CA ILE A 109 -12.06 7.19 -10.14
C ILE A 109 -11.79 6.99 -11.63
N GLN A 110 -11.08 5.91 -12.00
CA GLN A 110 -10.78 5.59 -13.40
C GLN A 110 -12.04 5.33 -14.23
N THR A 111 -13.05 4.67 -13.66
CA THR A 111 -14.23 4.24 -14.43
C THR A 111 -15.24 5.37 -14.56
N PHE A 112 -15.44 6.16 -13.51
CA PHE A 112 -16.56 7.10 -13.44
C PHE A 112 -16.16 8.58 -13.44
N VAL A 113 -14.91 8.92 -13.10
CA VAL A 113 -14.51 10.31 -12.86
C VAL A 113 -13.52 10.81 -13.93
N TYR A 114 -12.37 10.18 -14.04
CA TYR A 114 -11.30 10.61 -14.96
C TYR A 114 -10.78 9.44 -15.82
N PRO A 115 -11.54 8.99 -16.84
CA PRO A 115 -11.15 7.85 -17.68
C PRO A 115 -9.89 8.12 -18.50
N GLU A 116 -9.65 9.37 -18.89
CA GLU A 116 -8.47 9.76 -19.68
C GLU A 116 -7.16 9.71 -18.87
N ALA A 117 -7.23 9.66 -17.54
CA ALA A 117 -6.06 9.59 -16.65
C ALA A 117 -5.51 8.16 -16.47
N TRP A 118 -5.76 7.27 -17.44
CA TRP A 118 -5.47 5.82 -17.34
C TRP A 118 -4.00 5.49 -17.07
N VAL A 119 -3.05 6.29 -17.58
CA VAL A 119 -1.63 6.08 -17.30
C VAL A 119 -1.35 6.29 -15.81
N THR A 120 -1.85 7.39 -15.25
CA THR A 120 -1.69 7.75 -13.84
C THR A 120 -2.35 6.70 -12.93
N HIS A 121 -3.62 6.37 -13.19
CA HIS A 121 -4.34 5.38 -12.42
C HIS A 121 -3.78 3.97 -12.58
N GLY A 122 -3.25 3.62 -13.76
CA GLY A 122 -2.56 2.36 -14.02
C GLY A 122 -1.29 2.22 -13.18
N LEU A 123 -0.49 3.28 -13.05
CA LEU A 123 0.69 3.30 -12.18
C LEU A 123 0.32 3.12 -10.71
N TRP A 124 -0.76 3.77 -10.27
CA TRP A 124 -1.26 3.59 -8.91
C TRP A 124 -1.75 2.16 -8.69
N ALA A 125 -2.58 1.65 -9.60
CA ALA A 125 -3.16 0.31 -9.52
C ALA A 125 -2.08 -0.78 -9.50
N ALA A 126 -1.05 -0.68 -10.35
CA ALA A 126 0.05 -1.64 -10.38
C ALA A 126 0.85 -1.63 -9.05
N SER A 127 1.09 -0.44 -8.49
CA SER A 127 1.78 -0.29 -7.21
C SER A 127 0.95 -0.83 -6.04
N LEU A 128 -0.34 -0.51 -6.00
CA LEU A 128 -1.28 -1.00 -5.00
C LEU A 128 -1.45 -2.52 -5.09
N ALA A 129 -1.60 -3.08 -6.30
CA ALA A 129 -1.62 -4.53 -6.52
C ALA A 129 -0.33 -5.21 -6.03
N THR A 130 0.83 -4.58 -6.26
CA THR A 130 2.10 -5.07 -5.73
C THR A 130 2.09 -5.12 -4.19
N LEU A 131 1.57 -4.09 -3.53
CA LEU A 131 1.42 -4.06 -2.06
C LEU A 131 0.40 -5.08 -1.57
N ILE A 132 -0.69 -5.32 -2.31
CA ILE A 132 -1.67 -6.37 -2.00
C ILE A 132 -1.01 -7.75 -2.05
N LEU A 133 -0.16 -8.02 -3.05
CA LEU A 133 0.50 -9.32 -3.22
C LEU A 133 1.66 -9.53 -2.24
N ARG A 134 2.49 -8.50 -2.03
CA ARG A 134 3.74 -8.59 -1.27
C ARG A 134 3.63 -8.15 0.19
N GLY A 135 2.59 -7.40 0.56
CA GLY A 135 2.45 -6.78 1.88
C GLY A 135 3.35 -5.54 2.05
N GLY A 136 3.52 -5.08 3.30
CA GLY A 136 4.23 -3.82 3.61
C GLY A 136 5.75 -3.90 3.70
N GLY A 137 6.34 -5.10 3.60
CA GLY A 137 7.77 -5.34 3.80
C GLY A 137 8.22 -5.22 5.26
N CYS A 138 9.52 -5.34 5.51
CA CYS A 138 10.11 -5.29 6.86
C CYS A 138 10.09 -3.89 7.49
N LEU A 139 9.93 -2.84 6.69
CA LEU A 139 9.81 -1.45 7.14
C LEU A 139 8.36 -1.07 7.52
N SER A 140 7.51 -2.05 7.76
CA SER A 140 6.11 -1.84 8.12
C SER A 140 5.90 -2.04 9.63
N LEU A 141 4.99 -1.26 10.24
CA LEU A 141 4.65 -1.47 11.65
C LEU A 141 4.04 -2.85 11.88
N GLU A 142 3.31 -3.39 10.90
CA GLU A 142 2.78 -4.76 10.94
C GLU A 142 3.89 -5.80 11.14
N TRP A 143 5.00 -5.68 10.40
CA TRP A 143 6.16 -6.57 10.56
C TRP A 143 6.81 -6.43 11.94
N LEU A 144 6.97 -5.20 12.43
CA LEU A 144 7.54 -4.94 13.76
C LEU A 144 6.68 -5.58 14.86
N LEU A 145 5.36 -5.42 14.79
CA LEU A 145 4.41 -6.01 15.74
C LEU A 145 4.46 -7.54 15.72
N CYS A 146 4.51 -8.16 14.54
CA CYS A 146 4.68 -9.61 14.41
C CYS A 146 6.00 -10.09 15.02
N ARG A 147 7.11 -9.36 14.80
CA ARG A 147 8.43 -9.69 15.37
C ARG A 147 8.44 -9.58 16.90
N MET A 148 7.78 -8.58 17.47
CA MET A 148 7.67 -8.41 18.92
C MET A 148 6.89 -9.56 19.57
N LYS A 149 5.77 -9.98 18.96
CA LYS A 149 4.97 -11.12 19.46
C LYS A 149 5.72 -12.45 19.37
N GLY A 150 6.59 -12.62 18.38
CA GLY A 150 7.44 -13.81 18.24
C GLY A 150 8.52 -13.94 19.34
N LYS A 151 9.02 -12.82 19.88
CA LYS A 151 9.99 -12.83 20.99
C LYS A 151 9.37 -13.17 22.35
N GLY A 152 8.06 -13.03 22.52
CA GLY A 152 7.35 -13.31 23.79
C GLY A 152 6.95 -14.78 23.99
N ARG A 153 7.35 -15.68 23.09
CA ARG A 153 7.06 -17.12 23.13
C ARG A 153 8.35 -17.94 23.18
N GLU A 154 9.19 -17.73 24.18
CA GLU A 154 10.17 -18.77 24.53
C GLU A 154 9.42 -19.91 25.24
N PRO A 155 9.50 -21.16 24.75
CA PRO A 155 8.93 -22.29 25.48
C PRO A 155 9.67 -22.42 26.81
N MET A 156 8.94 -22.46 27.93
CA MET A 156 9.50 -22.95 29.18
C MET A 156 10.02 -24.36 28.93
N THR A 157 11.33 -24.52 28.91
CA THR A 157 11.98 -25.84 28.89
C THR A 157 11.45 -26.62 30.10
N PRO A 158 10.81 -27.78 29.92
CA PRO A 158 10.53 -28.65 31.05
C PRO A 158 11.87 -29.02 31.66
N GLN A 159 12.10 -28.59 32.90
CA GLN A 159 13.24 -29.00 33.70
C GLN A 159 13.18 -30.52 33.82
N GLN A 160 14.09 -31.17 33.12
CA GLN A 160 14.24 -32.62 33.13
C GLN A 160 14.94 -32.99 34.43
N ASP A 161 14.18 -33.00 35.54
CA ASP A 161 14.59 -33.67 36.78
C ASP A 161 14.50 -35.19 36.53
N ARG A 162 15.54 -35.69 35.86
CA ARG A 162 16.09 -37.02 36.16
C ARG A 162 17.31 -36.78 37.03
N ALA A 163 17.08 -36.66 38.33
CA ALA A 163 17.97 -37.23 39.33
C ALA A 163 17.27 -38.54 39.74
N ASP A 164 17.83 -39.69 39.39
CA ASP A 164 18.75 -40.39 40.30
C ASP A 164 18.07 -40.57 41.65
N ASP A 165 17.45 -41.73 41.84
CA ASP A 165 17.50 -42.49 43.08
C ASP A 165 17.07 -43.92 42.76
N ALA A 166 18.12 -44.69 42.43
CA ALA A 166 18.17 -46.15 42.49
C ALA A 166 18.18 -46.63 43.94
#